data_AF-A0A7J4ELI8-F1
#
_entry.id   AF-A0A7J4ELI8-F1
#
_cell.length_a   1.000
_cell.length_b   1.000
_cell.length_c   1.000
_cell.angle_alpha   90.00
_cell.angle_beta   90.00
_cell.angle_gamma   90.00
#
_symmetry.space_group_name_H-M   'P 1'
#
loop_
_entity.id
_entity.type
_entity.pdbx_description
1 polymer ?
#
loop_
_entity_poly.entity_id
_entity_poly.type
_entity_poly.pdbx_seq_one_letter_code
_entity_poly.pdbx_strand_id
1 'polypeptide(L)' 'MQKGITQQWRGREYVVDMLPKTLIEIIVPSDKAEEVVKIIQENAATGTIGDGKIFIVPVEKAIRIRTGETDNAAL' A
#
# COMPACT_ATOMS: atom_id res chain seq x y z
N MET A 1 -14.62 -11.51 -8.43
CA MET A 1 -15.00 -11.79 -9.83
C MET A 1 -15.02 -10.48 -10.60
N GLN A 2 -14.10 -10.34 -11.55
CA GLN A 2 -14.27 -9.77 -12.90
C GLN A 2 -15.40 -8.76 -13.16
N LYS A 3 -15.03 -7.53 -13.53
CA LYS A 3 -15.45 -6.82 -14.77
C LYS A 3 -14.65 -5.52 -14.86
N GLY A 4 -13.76 -5.44 -15.85
CA GLY A 4 -12.98 -4.24 -16.15
C GLY A 4 -13.91 -3.07 -16.41
N ILE A 5 -13.66 -1.94 -15.73
CA ILE A 5 -14.37 -0.70 -15.98
C ILE A 5 -13.78 -0.13 -17.29
N THR A 6 -14.53 -0.27 -18.38
CA THR A 6 -14.21 0.38 -19.65
C THR A 6 -14.51 1.87 -19.54
N GLN A 7 -13.49 2.73 -19.36
CA GLN A 7 -13.65 4.18 -19.49
C GLN A 7 -13.37 4.62 -20.93
N GLN A 8 -14.37 5.27 -21.53
CA GLN A 8 -14.34 5.76 -22.89
C GLN A 8 -13.68 7.15 -22.92
N TRP A 9 -12.44 7.25 -23.40
CA TRP A 9 -11.80 8.55 -23.66
C TRP A 9 -11.53 8.71 -25.16
N ARG A 10 -12.36 9.52 -25.83
CA ARG A 10 -12.15 10.02 -27.21
C ARG A 10 -11.95 8.95 -28.30
N GLY A 11 -12.83 7.95 -28.34
CA GLY A 11 -12.97 7.07 -29.52
C GLY A 11 -11.87 6.03 -29.73
N ARG A 12 -11.01 5.78 -28.74
CA ARG A 12 -10.11 4.61 -28.70
C ARG A 12 -10.48 3.74 -27.51
N GLU A 13 -10.77 2.47 -27.77
CA GLU A 13 -10.94 1.46 -26.73
C GLU A 13 -9.58 1.17 -26.12
N TYR A 14 -9.34 1.65 -24.90
CA TYR A 14 -8.24 1.16 -24.08
C TYR A 14 -8.85 0.17 -23.08
N VAL A 15 -8.63 -1.11 -23.32
CA VAL A 15 -8.80 -2.11 -22.27
C VAL A 15 -7.68 -1.86 -21.27
N VAL A 16 -7.97 -1.11 -20.21
CA VAL A 16 -7.05 -0.99 -19.08
C VAL A 16 -7.14 -2.31 -18.32
N ASP A 17 -6.27 -3.24 -18.71
CA ASP A 17 -6.09 -4.49 -17.99
C ASP A 17 -5.32 -4.19 -16.69
N MET A 18 -6.05 -4.01 -15.60
CA MET A 18 -5.44 -3.86 -14.29
C MET A 18 -5.05 -5.24 -13.79
N LEU A 19 -3.74 -5.52 -13.81
CA LEU A 19 -3.21 -6.72 -13.16
C LEU A 19 -3.57 -6.68 -11.66
N PRO A 20 -4.10 -7.77 -11.09
CA PRO A 20 -4.41 -7.82 -9.67
C PRO A 20 -3.15 -7.59 -8.83
N LYS A 21 -3.25 -6.71 -7.84
CA LYS A 21 -2.18 -6.40 -6.87
C LYS A 21 -2.74 -6.48 -5.46
N THR A 22 -1.90 -6.88 -4.50
CA THR A 22 -2.23 -6.84 -3.08
C THR A 22 -1.83 -5.48 -2.51
N LEU A 23 -2.77 -4.80 -1.85
CA LEU A 23 -2.47 -3.62 -1.05
C LEU A 23 -2.19 -4.04 0.40
N ILE A 24 -1.06 -3.60 0.93
CA ILE A 24 -0.67 -3.81 2.32
C ILE A 24 -0.61 -2.43 2.98
N GLU A 25 -1.42 -2.23 4.01
CA GLU A 25 -1.40 -1.02 4.84
C GLU A 25 -0.94 -1.40 6.25
N ILE A 26 0.17 -0.81 6.68
CA ILE A 26 0.78 -1.06 7.98
C ILE A 26 1.18 0.25 8.61
N ILE A 27 0.97 0.36 9.92
CA ILE A 27 1.35 1.52 10.72
C ILE A 27 2.46 1.02 11.65
N VAL A 28 3.58 1.73 11.64
CA VAL A 28 4.76 1.37 12.41
C VAL A 28 5.30 2.59 13.17
N PRO A 29 6.00 2.39 14.29
CA PRO A 29 6.75 3.46 14.94
C PRO A 29 7.73 4.13 13.97
N SER A 30 7.88 5.46 14.06
CA SER A 30 8.69 6.25 13.13
C SER A 30 10.16 5.82 13.07
N ASP A 31 10.71 5.35 14.19
CA ASP A 31 12.08 4.82 14.30
C ASP A 31 12.28 3.48 13.57
N LYS A 32 11.19 2.77 13.24
CA LYS A 32 11.21 1.51 12.47
C LYS A 32 10.82 1.68 11.01
N ALA A 33 10.37 2.87 10.60
CA ALA A 33 9.83 3.09 9.26
C ALA A 33 10.85 2.72 8.15
N GLU A 34 12.09 3.17 8.27
CA GLU A 34 13.14 2.89 7.29
C GLU A 34 13.49 1.39 7.22
N GLU A 35 13.59 0.73 8.37
CA GLU A 35 13.87 -0.71 8.47
C GLU A 35 12.78 -1.52 7.75
N VAL A 36 11.51 -1.20 8.03
CA VAL A 36 10.35 -1.88 7.44
C VAL A 36 10.29 -1.67 5.93
N VAL A 37 10.53 -0.45 5.45
CA VAL A 37 10.58 -0.15 4.00
C VAL A 37 11.65 -0.99 3.32
N LYS A 38 12.85 -1.08 3.91
CA LYS A 38 13.95 -1.88 3.37
C LYS A 38 13.58 -3.36 3.29
N ILE A 39 13.01 -3.93 4.36
CA ILE A 39 12.58 -5.34 4.39
C ILE A 39 11.53 -5.61 3.31
N ILE A 40 10.52 -4.75 3.17
CA ILE A 40 9.48 -4.90 2.14
C ILE A 40 10.10 -4.83 0.75
N GLN A 41 10.98 -3.85 0.50
CA GLN A 41 11.63 -3.68 -0.79
C GLN A 41 12.46 -4.93 -1.17
N GLU A 42 13.27 -5.44 -0.24
CA GLU A 42 14.12 -6.61 -0.47
C GLU A 42 13.32 -7.90 -0.76
N ASN A 43 12.17 -8.08 -0.10
CA ASN A 43 11.37 -9.30 -0.22
C ASN A 43 10.31 -9.22 -1.34
N ALA A 44 9.83 -8.03 -1.69
CA ALA A 44 8.83 -7.84 -2.74
C ALA A 44 9.45 -7.63 -4.13
N ALA A 45 10.73 -7.27 -4.22
CA ALA A 45 11.41 -7.08 -5.49
C ALA A 45 11.67 -8.41 -6.20
N THR A 46 11.13 -8.55 -7.41
CA THR A 46 11.44 -9.65 -8.34
C THR A 46 12.44 -9.23 -9.41
N GLY A 47 12.66 -7.91 -9.55
CA GLY A 47 13.49 -7.34 -10.62
C GLY A 47 12.76 -7.19 -11.95
N THR A 48 11.44 -7.44 -11.98
CA THR A 48 10.61 -7.35 -13.18
C THR A 48 9.66 -6.16 -13.13
N ILE A 49 9.16 -5.75 -14.30
CA ILE A 49 8.22 -4.63 -14.39
C ILE A 49 6.93 -5.02 -13.65
N GLY A 50 6.55 -4.20 -12.66
CA GLY A 50 5.30 -4.37 -11.92
C GLY A 50 5.45 -4.77 -10.46
N ASP A 51 6.67 -4.79 -9.89
CA ASP A 51 6.92 -5.05 -8.46
C ASP A 51 6.16 -4.11 -7.51
N GLY A 52 5.70 -2.96 -8.01
CA GLY A 52 4.78 -2.08 -7.30
C GLY A 52 5.46 -0.81 -6.78
N LYS A 53 4.90 -0.24 -5.72
CA LYS A 53 5.36 1.00 -5.08
C LYS A 53 5.14 0.90 -3.58
N ILE A 54 6.00 1.55 -2.82
CA ILE A 54 5.84 1.76 -1.38
C ILE A 54 5.55 3.25 -1.20
N PHE A 55 4.49 3.58 -0.46
CA PHE A 55 4.16 4.95 -0.08
C PHE A 55 4.34 5.09 1.42
N ILE A 56 5.03 6.15 1.84
CA ILE A 56 5.22 6.49 3.24
C ILE A 56 4.35 7.71 3.52
N VAL A 57 3.42 7.58 4.45
CA VAL A 57 2.50 8.64 4.85
C VAL A 57 2.60 8.84 6.35
N PRO A 58 2.83 10.07 6.85
CA PRO A 58 2.87 10.33 8.28
C PRO A 58 1.48 10.12 8.90
N VAL A 59 1.42 9.45 10.04
CA VAL A 59 0.21 9.27 10.84
C VAL A 59 0.30 10.19 12.05
N GLU A 60 -0.61 11.16 12.13
CA GLU A 60 -0.61 12.15 13.21
C GLU A 60 -1.04 11.55 14.56
N LYS A 61 -1.95 10.57 14.54
CA LYS A 61 -2.49 9.95 15.75
C LYS A 61 -2.98 8.52 15.50
N ALA A 62 -2.64 7.61 16.41
CA ALA A 62 -3.20 6.24 16.43
C ALA A 62 -3.99 6.01 17.72
N ILE A 63 -5.09 5.25 17.65
CA ILE A 63 -5.92 4.92 18.81
C ILE A 63 -6.35 3.45 18.74
N ARG A 64 -6.04 2.66 19.79
CA ARG A 64 -6.51 1.27 19.90
C ARG A 64 -7.92 1.28 20.48
N ILE A 65 -8.92 0.96 19.66
CA ILE A 65 -10.36 1.00 20.05
C ILE A 65 -10.65 0.26 21.36
N ARG A 66 -10.03 -0.90 21.58
CA ARG A 66 -10.31 -1.76 22.74
C ARG A 66 -9.84 -1.18 24.08
N THR A 67 -8.70 -0.47 24.08
CA THR A 67 -8.03 -0.02 25.32
C THR A 67 -8.02 1.49 25.48
N GLY A 68 -8.23 2.25 24.39
CA GLY A 68 -8.06 3.70 24.37
C GLY A 68 -6.60 4.14 24.36
N GLU A 69 -5.64 3.21 24.28
CA GLU A 69 -4.22 3.54 24.13
C GLU A 69 -3.98 4.34 22.86
N THR A 70 -2.98 5.22 22.90
CA THR A 70 -2.67 6.15 21.81
C THR A 70 -1.24 5.98 21.31
N ASP A 71 -1.04 6.35 20.05
CA ASP A 71 0.26 6.43 19.38
C ASP A 71 1.05 5.13 19.52
N ASN A 72 2.30 5.17 19.97
CA ASN A 72 3.14 3.97 20.09
C ASN A 72 2.54 2.86 20.96
N ALA A 73 1.72 3.20 21.96
CA ALA A 73 1.03 2.20 22.79
C ALA A 73 -0.17 1.57 22.07
N ALA A 74 -0.71 2.25 21.06
CA ALA A 74 -1.81 1.75 20.23
C ALA A 74 -1.36 0.75 19.17
N LEU A 75 -0.06 0.76 18.81
CA LEU A 75 0.53 -0.11 17.78
C LEU A 75 0.80 -1.54 18.28
#